data_AF-A0A0F8ZNY7-F1
#
_entry.id   AF-A0A0F8ZNY7-F1
#
_cell.length_a   1.000
_cell.length_b   1.000
_cell.length_c   1.000
_cell.angle_alpha   90.00
_cell.angle_beta   90.00
_cell.angle_gamma   90.00
#
_symmetry.space_group_name_H-M   'P 1'
#
loop_
_entity.id
_entity.type
_entity.pdbx_description
1 polymer ?
#
loop_
_entity_poly.entity_id
_entity_poly.type
_entity_poly.pdbx_seq_one_letter_code
_entity_poly.pdbx_strand_id
1 'polypeptide(L)' 'MKPTVRIATTQTPDGGEMELYQHDRDFSIMLNGQDLMHSRQHESELEEEEGSSPFLTTYNKLGSRLD' A
#
# COMPACT_ATOMS: atom_id res chain seq x y z
N MET A 1 -4.66 19.34 8.45
CA MET A 1 -4.85 18.42 7.32
C MET A 1 -3.55 18.43 6.54
N LYS A 2 -2.75 17.36 6.64
CA LYS A 2 -1.56 17.24 5.80
C LYS A 2 -2.00 16.76 4.42
N PRO A 3 -1.34 17.18 3.33
CA PRO A 3 -1.67 16.66 2.01
C PRO A 3 -1.33 15.18 1.94
N THR A 4 -2.24 14.40 1.36
CA THR A 4 -1.94 13.03 0.93
C THR A 4 -1.01 13.10 -0.27
N VAL A 5 0.16 12.48 -0.19
CA VAL A 5 1.17 12.50 -1.26
C VAL A 5 1.25 11.10 -1.86
N ARG A 6 1.14 11.01 -3.19
CA ARG A 6 1.41 9.76 -3.91
C ARG A 6 2.91 9.52 -3.95
N ILE A 7 3.37 8.42 -3.38
CA ILE A 7 4.80 8.09 -3.27
C ILE A 7 5.23 6.95 -4.20
N ALA A 8 4.30 6.11 -4.65
CA ALA A 8 4.57 5.09 -5.67
C ALA A 8 3.32 4.76 -6.49
N THR A 9 3.53 4.29 -7.73
CA THR A 9 2.49 3.72 -8.60
C THR A 9 3.07 2.51 -9.33
N THR A 10 2.26 1.48 -9.55
CA THR A 10 2.61 0.29 -10.31
C THR A 10 1.38 -0.26 -11.05
N GLN A 11 1.58 -1.01 -12.12
CA GLN A 11 0.51 -1.73 -12.80
C GLN A 11 0.37 -3.13 -12.21
N THR A 12 -0.87 -3.58 -12.03
CA THR A 12 -1.21 -4.95 -11.62
C THR A 12 -1.33 -5.88 -12.83
N PRO A 13 -1.20 -7.22 -12.65
CA PRO A 13 -1.23 -8.18 -13.77
C PRO A 13 -2.56 -8.21 -14.53
N ASP A 14 -3.64 -7.82 -13.87
CA ASP A 14 -4.98 -7.68 -14.46
C ASP A 14 -5.13 -6.39 -15.30
N GLY A 15 -4.06 -5.62 -15.45
CA GLY A 15 -4.03 -4.34 -16.16
C GLY A 15 -4.51 -3.16 -15.32
N GLY A 16 -4.69 -3.37 -14.02
CA GLY A 16 -5.07 -2.31 -13.11
C GLY A 16 -3.93 -1.39 -12.68
N GLU A 17 -4.27 -0.25 -12.09
CA GLU A 17 -3.30 0.69 -11.50
C GLU A 17 -3.35 0.61 -9.97
N MET A 18 -2.20 0.37 -9.35
CA MET A 18 -2.04 0.39 -7.90
C MET A 18 -1.18 1.57 -7.47
N GLU A 19 -1.68 2.32 -6.49
CA GLU A 19 -1.07 3.55 -6.01
C GLU A 19 -0.83 3.48 -4.50
N LEU A 20 0.35 3.93 -4.08
CA LEU A 20 0.70 4.07 -2.68
C LEU A 20 0.71 5.55 -2.30
N TYR A 21 -0.11 5.89 -1.32
CA TYR A 21 -0.23 7.22 -0.76
C TYR A 21 0.32 7.25 0.67
N GLN A 22 0.99 8.35 1.00
CA GLN A 22 1.42 8.66 2.36
C GLN A 22 0.66 9.88 2.88
N HIS A 23 0.10 9.76 4.07
CA HIS A 23 -0.53 10.83 4.81
C HIS A 23 0.10 10.90 6.21
N ASP A 24 1.11 11.76 6.37
CA ASP A 24 1.91 11.85 7.60
C ASP A 24 2.64 10.54 7.94
N ARG A 25 2.16 9.80 8.95
CA ARG A 25 2.66 8.46 9.31
C ARG A 25 1.77 7.33 8.80
N ASP A 26 0.62 7.70 8.24
CA ASP A 26 -0.34 6.78 7.68
C ASP A 26 0.01 6.49 6.21
N PHE A 27 -0.29 5.28 5.79
CA PHE A 27 -0.17 4.84 4.41
C PHE A 27 -1.53 4.33 3.93
N SER A 28 -1.80 4.52 2.64
CA SER A 28 -3.02 4.03 1.99
C SER A 28 -2.67 3.45 0.63
N ILE A 29 -3.22 2.28 0.34
CA ILE A 29 -3.05 1.63 -0.97
C ILE A 29 -4.38 1.71 -1.71
N MET A 30 -4.34 2.21 -2.94
CA MET A 30 -5.47 2.21 -3.84
C MET A 30 -5.20 1.26 -5.01
N LEU A 31 -6.20 0.49 -5.42
CA LEU A 31 -6.17 -0.39 -6.58
C LEU A 31 -7.33 -0.01 -7.50
N ASN A 32 -7.04 0.42 -8.73
CA ASN A 32 -8.04 0.84 -9.72
C ASN A 32 -8.98 1.94 -9.19
N GLY A 33 -8.46 2.87 -8.38
CA GLY A 33 -9.25 3.90 -7.71
C GLY A 33 -10.10 3.40 -6.53
N GLN A 34 -10.01 2.12 -6.17
CA GLN A 34 -10.68 1.54 -5.01
C GLN A 34 -9.70 1.42 -3.84
N ASP A 35 -10.10 1.86 -2.64
CA ASP A 35 -9.27 1.74 -1.44
C ASP A 35 -9.12 0.26 -1.07
N LEU A 36 -7.88 -0.23 -1.13
CA LEU A 36 -7.57 -1.62 -0.82
C LEU A 36 -7.29 -1.79 0.68
N MET A 37 -6.58 -0.82 1.27
CA MET A 37 -6.18 -0.86 2.67
C MET A 37 -5.80 0.54 3.18
N HIS A 38 -6.30 0.87 4.37
CA HIS A 38 -5.98 2.09 5.11
C HIS A 38 -5.45 1.76 6.52
N SER A 39 -4.33 2.38 6.93
CA SER A 39 -3.62 2.15 8.21
C SER A 39 -4.53 2.07 9.45
N ARG A 40 -5.59 2.87 9.50
CA ARG A 40 -6.48 2.95 10.68
C ARG A 40 -7.50 1.82 10.84
N GLN A 41 -7.68 0.93 9.86
CA GLN A 41 -8.77 -0.07 9.90
C GLN A 41 -8.29 -1.52 10.11
N HIS A 42 -6.98 -1.77 10.17
CA HIS A 42 -6.42 -3.12 10.29
C HIS A 42 -5.16 -3.12 11.16
N GLU A 43 -5.28 -2.71 12.43
CA GLU A 43 -4.24 -2.94 13.46
C GLU A 43 -4.33 -4.36 14.06
N SER A 44 -5.20 -5.23 13.54
CA SER A 44 -5.28 -6.61 14.00
C SER A 44 -4.45 -7.51 13.11
N GLU A 45 -3.38 -8.05 13.69
CA GLU A 45 -2.56 -9.17 13.22
C GLU A 45 -1.65 -8.87 12.03
N LEU A 46 -0.38 -8.55 12.33
CA LEU A 46 0.85 -9.14 11.74
C LEU A 46 2.03 -8.16 11.92
N GLU A 47 2.48 -8.04 13.16
CA GLU A 47 3.71 -7.33 13.52
C GLU A 47 4.77 -8.39 13.83
N GLU A 48 5.35 -9.01 12.80
CA GLU A 48 6.50 -9.92 12.96
C GLU A 48 7.24 -10.10 11.62
N GLU A 49 7.69 -9.00 11.01
CA GLU A 49 8.78 -9.08 10.03
C GLU A 49 9.66 -7.81 10.10
N GLU A 50 10.79 -7.97 10.78
CA GLU A 50 11.97 -7.10 10.88
C GLU A 50 12.00 -5.90 9.90
N GLY A 51 11.69 -4.70 10.42
CA GLY A 51 12.11 -3.41 9.86
C GLY A 51 11.41 -2.93 8.58
N SER A 52 10.50 -3.70 7.98
CA SER A 52 9.76 -3.28 6.78
C SER A 52 8.30 -2.96 7.11
N SER A 53 7.82 -1.78 6.70
CA SER A 53 6.42 -1.40 6.89
C SER A 53 5.51 -2.44 6.20
N PRO A 54 4.47 -2.99 6.88
CA PRO A 54 3.56 -3.96 6.27
C PRO A 54 2.88 -3.43 5.01
N PHE A 55 2.72 -2.10 4.90
CA PHE A 55 2.25 -1.42 3.69
C PHE A 55 3.22 -1.58 2.52
N LEU A 56 4.52 -1.33 2.74
CA LEU A 56 5.55 -1.49 1.72
C LEU A 56 5.71 -2.96 1.35
N THR A 57 5.64 -3.88 2.33
CA THR A 57 5.67 -5.32 2.08
C THR A 57 4.48 -5.76 1.23
N THR A 58 3.27 -5.27 1.51
CA THR A 58 2.07 -5.59 0.73
C THR A 58 2.15 -5.03 -0.68
N TYR A 59 2.55 -3.76 -0.81
CA TYR A 59 2.77 -3.12 -2.11
C TYR A 59 3.81 -3.89 -2.94
N ASN A 60 4.97 -4.19 -2.35
CA ASN A 60 6.04 -4.93 -3.02
C ASN A 60 5.63 -6.36 -3.34
N LYS A 61 4.89 -7.06 -2.47
CA LYS A 61 4.42 -8.44 -2.70
C LYS A 61 3.37 -8.51 -3.81
N LEU A 62 2.49 -7.52 -3.88
CA LEU A 62 1.53 -7.39 -4.98
C LEU A 62 2.26 -7.02 -6.30
N GLY A 63 3.31 -6.22 -6.21
CA GLY A 63 4.19 -5.89 -7.34
C GLY A 63 5.19 -6.97 -7.74
N SER A 64 5.58 -7.91 -6.86
CA SER A 64 6.64 -8.90 -7.09
C SER A 64 6.15 -10.31 -7.42
N ARG A 65 4.84 -10.60 -7.27
CA ARG A 65 4.21 -11.81 -7.87
C ARG A 65 4.09 -11.72 -9.40
N LEU A 66 4.92 -10.89 -10.04
CA LEU A 66 4.81 -10.44 -11.43
C LEU A 66 6.06 -10.68 -12.29
N ASP A 67 7.10 -11.33 -11.74
CA ASP A 67 8.22 -11.90 -12.51
C ASP A 67 8.11 -13.42 -12.60
#